data_AF-A0A9E7IAV2-F1
#
_entry.id   AF-A0A9E7IAV2-F1
#
_cell.length_a   1.000
_cell.length_b   1.000
_cell.length_c   1.000
_cell.angle_alpha   90.00
_cell.angle_beta   90.00
_cell.angle_gamma   90.00
#
_symmetry.space_group_name_H-M   'P 1'
#
loop_
_entity.id
_entity.type
_entity.pdbx_description
1 polymer ?
#
loop_
_entity_poly.entity_id
_entity_poly.type
_entity_poly.pdbx_seq_one_letter_code
_entity_poly.pdbx_strand_id
1 'polypeptide(L)'
;MMEKGFYVSPQQCEDKFNDLNKRYKRVNDLLGKGTACRVVENQALLDTMDLSPKAKEEARKLLNSKHLFFREMCAYHNARKAAELEEQRVAYQCRAFQLERQHFKWLRFSTNKEREMERMKLDNERLCLENDRMLLLLRQTELELAHGGSGGGGSSAAVPYAEQQLMLQNTNTNTNQRRPAEQPHIPNADHASATA
;
A
#
# COMPACT_ATOMS: atom_id res chain seq x y z
N MET A 1 22.21 14.49 37.36
CA MET A 1 21.79 15.55 38.30
C MET A 1 21.90 15.05 39.73
N MET A 2 21.23 13.95 40.10
CA MET A 2 21.37 13.36 41.44
C MET A 2 22.74 12.70 41.70
N GLU A 3 23.36 12.08 40.69
CA GLU A 3 24.69 11.43 40.83
C GLU A 3 25.88 12.41 40.93
N LYS A 4 25.68 13.71 40.67
CA LYS A 4 26.75 14.73 40.73
C LYS A 4 26.64 15.65 41.96
N GLY A 5 25.78 15.33 42.92
CA GLY A 5 25.63 16.09 44.17
C GLY A 5 24.88 17.41 44.06
N PHE A 6 24.25 17.72 42.91
CA PHE A 6 23.44 18.93 42.74
C PHE A 6 21.96 18.62 42.99
N TYR A 7 21.42 19.12 44.10
CA TYR A 7 19.99 19.06 44.42
C TYR A 7 19.25 20.24 43.77
N VAL A 8 18.73 20.00 42.57
CA VAL A 8 17.87 20.93 41.84
C VAL A 8 16.57 20.22 41.50
N SER A 9 15.43 20.90 41.71
CA SER A 9 14.12 20.37 41.35
C SER A 9 14.01 20.23 39.82
N PRO A 10 13.32 19.19 39.30
CA PRO A 10 13.01 19.08 37.88
C PRO A 10 12.40 20.37 37.30
N GLN A 11 11.54 21.05 38.07
CA GLN A 11 10.94 22.31 37.65
C GLN A 11 11.97 23.42 37.43
N GLN A 12 12.96 23.54 38.31
CA GLN A 12 14.04 24.52 38.16
C GLN A 12 14.89 24.25 36.92
N CYS A 13 15.09 22.97 36.57
CA CYS A 13 15.76 22.58 35.35
C CYS A 13 14.95 22.97 34.11
N GLU A 14 13.64 22.71 34.13
CA GLU A 14 12.73 23.04 33.03
C GLU A 14 12.63 24.55 32.80
N ASP A 15 12.43 25.33 33.86
CA ASP A 15 12.35 26.80 33.77
C ASP A 15 13.66 27.38 33.20
N LYS A 16 14.81 26.86 33.66
CA LYS A 16 16.12 27.28 33.14
C LYS A 16 16.29 26.92 31.66
N PHE A 17 15.86 25.73 31.27
CA PHE A 17 15.88 25.29 29.88
C PHE A 17 14.98 26.18 29.00
N ASN A 18 13.79 26.51 29.49
CA ASN A 18 12.85 27.38 28.79
C ASN A 18 13.44 28.77 28.54
N ASP A 19 14.12 29.36 29.52
CA ASP A 19 14.82 30.64 29.36
C ASP A 19 16.01 30.57 28.39
N LEU A 20 16.75 29.46 28.39
CA LEU A 20 17.79 29.20 27.40
C LEU A 20 17.20 29.06 26.00
N ASN A 21 16.09 28.32 25.86
CA ASN A 21 15.43 28.06 24.59
C ASN A 21 14.81 29.33 24.00
N LYS A 22 14.22 30.20 24.84
CA LYS A 22 13.75 31.54 24.41
C LYS A 22 14.88 32.37 23.83
N ARG A 23 16.03 32.42 24.49
CA ARG A 23 17.22 33.16 24.00
C ARG A 23 17.76 32.56 22.71
N TYR A 24 17.85 31.24 22.63
CA TYR A 24 18.28 30.53 21.43
C TYR A 24 17.37 30.81 20.23
N LYS A 25 16.05 30.77 20.41
CA LYS A 25 15.08 31.13 19.37
C LYS A 25 15.32 32.56 18.87
N ARG A 26 15.45 33.52 19.78
CA ARG A 26 15.72 34.92 19.42
C ARG A 26 17.02 35.10 18.63
N VAL A 27 18.10 34.40 18.99
CA VAL A 27 19.35 34.43 18.21
C VAL A 27 19.15 33.86 16.81
N ASN A 28 18.44 32.74 16.68
CA ASN A 28 18.14 32.14 15.39
C ASN A 28 17.19 32.99 14.53
N ASP A 29 16.30 33.76 15.15
CA ASP A 29 15.43 34.70 14.43
C ASP A 29 16.24 35.88 13.88
N LEU A 30 17.31 36.30 14.57
CA LEU A 30 18.22 37.36 14.11
C LEU A 30 19.22 36.88 13.04
N LEU A 31 19.80 35.69 13.21
CA LEU A 31 20.92 35.21 12.37
C LEU A 31 20.51 34.14 11.34
N GLY A 32 19.37 33.49 11.53
CA GLY A 32 18.94 32.32 10.77
C GLY A 32 19.40 30.99 11.39
N LYS A 33 18.58 29.94 11.18
CA LYS A 33 18.86 28.57 11.63
C LYS A 33 20.13 28.05 10.95
N GLY A 34 21.08 27.55 11.74
CA GLY A 34 22.37 27.00 11.25
C GLY A 34 23.47 28.05 11.13
N THR A 35 23.15 29.27 10.67
CA THR A 35 24.10 30.39 10.65
C THR A 35 24.55 30.77 12.05
N ALA A 36 23.62 30.79 13.01
CA ALA A 36 23.95 31.14 14.39
C ALA A 36 25.00 30.20 15.01
N CYS A 37 24.95 28.88 14.72
CA CYS A 37 25.96 27.94 15.21
C CYS A 37 27.35 28.22 14.61
N ARG A 38 27.41 28.62 13.32
CA ARG A 38 28.66 29.02 12.66
C ARG A 38 29.24 30.33 13.24
N VAL A 39 28.38 31.29 13.54
CA VAL A 39 28.78 32.57 14.16
C VAL A 39 29.32 32.37 15.58
N VAL A 40 28.83 31.37 16.31
CA VAL A 40 29.38 31.01 17.62
C VAL A 40 30.77 30.38 17.52
N GLU A 41 31.04 29.61 16.47
CA GLU A 41 32.38 29.03 16.23
C GLU A 41 33.38 30.07 15.73
N ASN A 42 32.92 31.04 14.92
CA ASN A 42 33.74 32.12 14.42
C ASN A 42 32.98 33.46 14.43
N GLN A 43 33.29 34.28 15.44
CA GLN A 43 32.56 35.53 15.68
C GLN A 43 32.84 36.62 14.63
N ALA A 44 33.97 36.55 13.91
CA ALA A 44 34.27 37.47 12.81
C ALA A 44 33.29 37.34 11.64
N LEU A 45 32.60 36.19 11.52
CA LEU A 45 31.56 36.00 10.50
C LEU A 45 30.43 37.02 10.66
N LEU A 46 30.09 37.39 11.88
CA LEU A 46 29.00 38.34 12.14
C LEU A 46 29.26 39.73 11.53
N ASP A 47 30.53 40.13 11.46
CA ASP A 47 30.92 41.43 10.91
C ASP A 47 30.77 41.46 9.39
N THR A 48 31.03 40.33 8.73
CA THR A 48 30.89 40.16 7.28
C THR A 48 29.45 39.99 6.79
N MET A 49 28.50 39.70 7.68
CA MET A 49 27.10 39.50 7.30
C MET A 49 26.40 40.82 6.95
N ASP A 50 25.47 40.77 5.99
CA ASP A 50 24.61 41.90 5.65
C ASP A 50 23.42 42.00 6.63
N LEU A 51 23.70 42.51 7.83
CA LEU A 51 22.72 42.73 8.89
C LEU A 51 22.83 44.17 9.37
N SER A 52 21.69 44.73 9.81
CA SER A 52 21.66 46.03 10.47
C SER A 52 22.67 46.07 11.64
N PRO A 53 23.41 47.17 11.84
CA PRO A 53 24.33 47.31 12.97
C PRO A 53 23.66 47.03 14.32
N LYS A 54 22.37 47.39 14.46
CA LYS A 54 21.57 47.09 15.65
C LYS A 54 21.36 45.59 15.86
N ALA A 55 21.08 44.84 14.78
CA ALA A 55 20.90 43.39 14.85
C ALA A 55 22.21 42.66 15.17
N LYS A 56 23.34 43.11 14.61
CA LYS A 56 24.67 42.59 14.95
C LYS A 56 24.99 42.78 16.43
N GLU A 57 24.73 43.98 16.97
CA GLU A 57 24.94 44.30 18.38
C GLU A 57 24.08 43.43 19.31
N GLU A 58 22.78 43.25 19.00
CA GLU A 58 21.90 42.35 19.77
C GLU A 58 22.37 40.89 19.71
N ALA A 59 22.75 40.41 18.52
CA ALA A 59 23.26 39.06 18.35
C ALA A 59 24.54 38.83 19.17
N ARG A 60 25.50 39.78 19.16
CA ARG A 60 26.71 39.70 20.01
C ARG A 60 26.36 39.65 21.49
N LYS A 61 25.42 40.48 21.96
CA LYS A 61 25.01 40.49 23.37
C LYS A 61 24.39 39.17 23.81
N LEU A 62 23.54 38.58 22.97
CA LEU A 62 22.93 37.29 23.26
C LEU A 62 23.98 36.18 23.28
N LEU A 63 24.84 36.13 22.26
CA LEU A 63 25.89 35.10 22.12
C LEU A 63 26.98 35.20 23.19
N ASN A 64 27.34 36.40 23.65
CA ASN A 64 28.33 36.61 24.71
C ASN A 64 27.77 36.42 26.12
N SER A 65 26.47 36.10 26.26
CA SER A 65 25.89 35.80 27.56
C SER A 65 26.52 34.52 28.13
N LYS A 66 27.26 34.62 29.24
CA LYS A 66 27.87 33.47 29.95
C LYS A 66 26.87 32.38 30.34
N HIS A 67 25.58 32.71 30.36
CA HIS A 67 24.49 31.80 30.69
C HIS A 67 23.80 31.23 29.46
N LEU A 68 24.36 31.39 28.26
CA LEU A 68 23.83 30.80 27.03
C LEU A 68 24.75 29.66 26.61
N PHE A 69 24.37 28.43 26.94
CA PHE A 69 25.02 27.20 26.47
C PHE A 69 24.67 26.96 25.01
N PHE A 70 25.13 27.85 24.12
CA PHE A 70 24.65 27.90 22.73
C PHE A 70 25.03 26.64 21.94
N ARG A 71 26.24 26.13 22.14
CA ARG A 71 26.73 24.93 21.45
C ARG A 71 25.90 23.70 21.82
N GLU A 72 25.63 23.52 23.11
CA GLU A 72 24.79 22.45 23.64
C GLU A 72 23.34 22.61 23.17
N MET A 73 22.84 23.85 23.12
CA MET A 73 21.49 24.13 22.63
C MET A 73 21.37 23.86 21.12
N CYS A 74 22.38 24.24 20.31
CA CYS A 74 22.46 23.85 18.89
C CYS A 74 22.44 22.33 18.74
N ALA A 75 23.27 21.61 19.51
CA ALA A 75 23.33 20.16 19.48
C ALA A 75 21.98 19.51 19.84
N TYR A 76 21.29 20.01 20.87
CA TYR A 76 19.97 19.54 21.28
C TYR A 76 18.95 19.69 20.15
N HIS A 77 18.83 20.88 19.55
CA HIS A 77 17.86 21.13 18.48
C HIS A 77 18.19 20.35 17.20
N ASN A 78 19.48 20.21 16.87
CA ASN A 78 19.92 19.43 15.71
C ASN A 78 19.63 17.94 15.91
N ALA A 79 19.92 17.38 17.09
CA ALA A 79 19.60 15.99 17.42
C ALA A 79 18.09 15.75 17.41
N ARG A 80 17.30 16.67 17.99
CA ARG A 80 15.84 16.59 17.97
C ARG A 80 15.29 16.58 16.54
N LYS A 81 15.80 17.45 15.67
CA LYS A 81 15.41 17.50 14.26
C LYS A 81 15.85 16.26 13.48
N ALA A 82 17.04 15.73 13.76
CA ALA A 82 17.52 14.49 13.14
C ALA A 82 16.61 13.31 13.52
N ALA A 83 16.20 13.21 14.78
CA ALA A 83 15.26 12.19 15.24
C ALA A 83 13.89 12.31 14.54
N GLU A 84 13.34 13.52 14.43
CA GLU A 84 12.08 13.78 13.70
C GLU A 84 12.16 13.35 12.23
N LEU A 85 13.28 13.62 11.56
CA LEU A 85 13.47 13.23 10.16
C LEU A 85 13.60 11.72 9.99
N GLU A 86 14.29 11.04 10.91
CA GLU A 86 14.41 9.57 10.88
C GLU A 86 13.06 8.90 11.14
N GLU A 87 12.27 9.43 12.08
CA GLU A 87 10.91 8.95 12.33
C GLU A 87 10.04 9.05 11.07
N GLN A 88 10.08 10.20 10.37
CA GLN A 88 9.36 10.38 9.12
C GLN A 88 9.85 9.40 8.04
N ARG A 89 11.17 9.21 7.91
CA ARG A 89 11.77 8.27 6.96
C ARG A 89 11.24 6.85 7.20
N VAL A 90 11.24 6.39 8.45
CA VAL A 90 10.71 5.07 8.83
C VAL A 90 9.21 4.99 8.54
N ALA A 91 8.44 6.04 8.84
CA ALA A 91 7.01 6.08 8.55
C ALA A 91 6.70 5.92 7.05
N TYR A 92 7.47 6.59 6.18
CA TYR A 92 7.34 6.41 4.73
C TYR A 92 7.68 5.00 4.27
N GLN A 93 8.75 4.41 4.80
CA GLN A 93 9.12 3.02 4.48
C GLN A 93 8.04 2.03 4.90
N CYS A 94 7.50 2.18 6.11
CA CYS A 94 6.39 1.37 6.59
C CYS A 94 5.16 1.50 5.67
N ARG A 95 4.84 2.72 5.23
CA ARG A 95 3.70 2.96 4.32
C ARG A 95 3.93 2.33 2.93
N ALA A 96 5.14 2.47 2.38
CA ALA A 96 5.51 1.85 1.11
C ALA A 96 5.39 0.32 1.16
N PHE A 97 5.93 -0.30 2.21
CA PHE A 97 5.83 -1.75 2.41
C PHE A 97 4.39 -2.23 2.55
N GLN A 98 3.53 -1.46 3.21
CA GLN A 98 2.10 -1.79 3.30
C GLN A 98 1.43 -1.80 1.93
N LEU A 99 1.75 -0.85 1.06
CA LEU A 99 1.22 -0.81 -0.32
C LEU A 99 1.71 -1.99 -1.14
N GLU A 100 3.00 -2.34 -1.06
CA GLU A 100 3.55 -3.53 -1.72
C GLU A 100 2.85 -4.82 -1.27
N ARG A 101 2.56 -4.93 0.03
CA ARG A 101 1.82 -6.08 0.58
C ARG A 101 0.41 -6.18 0.01
N GLN A 102 -0.29 -5.05 -0.15
CA GLN A 102 -1.62 -5.03 -0.78
C GLN A 102 -1.52 -5.36 -2.27
N HIS A 103 -0.51 -4.84 -2.96
CA HIS A 103 -0.26 -5.13 -4.37
C HIS A 103 0.00 -6.62 -4.60
N PHE A 104 0.79 -7.27 -3.73
CA PHE A 104 1.04 -8.71 -3.82
C PHE A 104 -0.22 -9.54 -3.59
N LYS A 105 -1.07 -9.16 -2.62
CA LYS A 105 -2.38 -9.80 -2.42
C LYS A 105 -3.25 -9.68 -3.66
N TRP A 106 -3.33 -8.48 -4.24
CA TRP A 106 -4.10 -8.23 -5.45
C TRP A 106 -3.55 -9.00 -6.65
N LEU A 107 -2.24 -9.03 -6.84
CA LEU A 107 -1.60 -9.77 -7.93
C LEU A 107 -1.90 -11.27 -7.83
N ARG A 108 -1.82 -11.85 -6.63
CA ARG A 108 -2.19 -13.25 -6.41
C ARG A 108 -3.67 -13.51 -6.69
N PHE A 109 -4.54 -12.60 -6.26
CA PHE A 109 -5.97 -12.69 -6.55
C PHE A 109 -6.26 -12.61 -8.06
N SER A 110 -5.72 -11.59 -8.74
CA SER A 110 -5.89 -11.34 -10.17
C SER A 110 -5.43 -12.52 -11.01
N THR A 111 -4.21 -13.03 -10.75
CA THR A 111 -3.67 -14.20 -11.47
C THR A 111 -4.47 -15.47 -11.22
N ASN A 112 -5.04 -15.64 -10.02
CA ASN A 112 -5.91 -16.78 -9.76
C ASN A 112 -7.25 -16.66 -10.51
N LYS A 113 -7.82 -15.46 -10.55
CA LYS A 113 -9.06 -15.17 -11.29
C LYS A 113 -8.91 -15.33 -12.78
N GLU A 114 -7.80 -14.88 -13.35
CA GLU A 114 -7.50 -15.06 -14.77
C GLU A 114 -7.48 -16.56 -15.15
N ARG A 115 -6.76 -17.38 -14.39
CA ARG A 115 -6.72 -18.83 -14.58
C ARG A 115 -8.09 -19.50 -14.42
N GLU A 116 -8.94 -18.99 -13.53
CA GLU A 116 -10.31 -19.49 -13.36
C GLU A 116 -11.18 -19.18 -14.58
N MET A 117 -11.11 -17.94 -15.08
CA MET A 117 -11.83 -17.55 -16.30
C MET A 117 -11.38 -18.36 -17.51
N GLU A 118 -10.09 -18.64 -17.64
CA GLU A 118 -9.55 -19.43 -18.74
C GLU A 118 -10.03 -20.89 -18.70
N ARG A 119 -10.12 -21.49 -17.50
CA ARG A 119 -10.79 -22.80 -17.34
C ARG A 119 -12.25 -22.75 -17.77
N MET A 120 -13.01 -21.74 -17.34
CA MET A 120 -14.42 -21.59 -17.73
C MET A 120 -14.60 -21.43 -19.25
N LYS A 121 -13.67 -20.76 -19.95
CA LYS A 121 -13.69 -20.65 -21.42
C LYS A 121 -13.52 -22.02 -22.09
N LEU A 122 -12.52 -22.78 -21.68
CA LEU A 122 -12.27 -24.13 -22.20
C LEU A 122 -13.43 -25.10 -21.90
N ASP A 123 -14.05 -24.99 -20.73
CA ASP A 123 -15.25 -25.76 -20.39
C ASP A 123 -16.43 -25.41 -21.30
N ASN A 124 -16.64 -24.12 -21.58
CA ASN A 124 -17.69 -23.67 -22.48
C ASN A 124 -17.45 -24.15 -23.92
N GLU A 125 -16.22 -24.01 -24.43
CA GLU A 125 -15.83 -24.53 -25.74
C GLU A 125 -16.06 -26.05 -25.86
N ARG A 126 -15.70 -26.82 -24.83
CA ARG A 126 -16.00 -28.26 -24.78
C ARG A 126 -17.51 -28.53 -24.89
N LEU A 127 -18.33 -27.78 -24.14
CA LEU A 127 -19.78 -27.94 -24.18
C LEU A 127 -20.38 -27.56 -25.54
N CYS A 128 -19.85 -26.53 -26.21
CA CYS A 128 -20.24 -26.21 -27.58
C CYS A 128 -19.94 -27.37 -28.53
N LEU A 129 -18.74 -27.95 -28.47
CA LEU A 129 -18.39 -29.11 -29.29
C LEU A 129 -19.26 -30.34 -29.00
N GLU A 130 -19.61 -30.57 -27.73
CA GLU A 130 -20.52 -31.65 -27.34
C GLU A 130 -21.95 -31.40 -27.86
N ASN A 131 -22.44 -30.16 -27.79
CA ASN A 131 -23.73 -29.76 -28.37
C ASN A 131 -23.76 -29.95 -29.88
N ASP A 132 -22.71 -29.53 -30.59
CA ASP A 132 -22.58 -29.70 -32.05
C ASP A 132 -22.54 -31.19 -32.42
N ARG A 133 -21.81 -32.01 -31.65
CA ARG A 133 -21.79 -33.47 -31.82
C ARG A 133 -23.19 -34.07 -31.65
N MET A 134 -23.92 -33.68 -30.61
CA MET A 134 -25.30 -34.15 -30.40
C MET A 134 -26.22 -33.74 -31.56
N LEU A 135 -26.09 -32.51 -32.07
CA LEU A 135 -26.89 -32.04 -33.20
C LEU A 135 -26.62 -32.85 -34.49
N LEU A 136 -25.36 -33.17 -34.77
CA LEU A 136 -24.98 -34.00 -35.92
C LEU A 136 -25.56 -35.41 -35.81
N LEU A 137 -25.51 -36.02 -34.62
CA LEU A 137 -26.12 -37.33 -34.36
C LEU A 137 -27.64 -37.30 -34.58
N LEU A 138 -28.33 -36.29 -34.05
CA LEU A 138 -29.77 -36.12 -34.28
C LEU A 138 -30.08 -35.98 -35.78
N ARG A 139 -29.30 -35.18 -36.51
CA ARG A 139 -29.49 -35.00 -37.95
C ARG A 139 -29.26 -36.29 -38.73
N GLN A 140 -28.28 -37.11 -38.33
CA GLN A 140 -28.06 -38.42 -38.91
C GLN A 140 -29.26 -39.34 -38.66
N THR A 141 -29.78 -39.38 -37.43
CA THR A 141 -30.99 -40.17 -37.11
C THR A 141 -32.21 -39.70 -37.90
N GLU A 142 -32.42 -38.40 -38.07
CA GLU A 142 -33.47 -37.85 -38.94
C GLU A 142 -33.33 -38.35 -40.39
N LEU A 143 -32.11 -38.38 -40.92
CA LEU A 143 -31.83 -38.85 -42.27
C LEU A 143 -32.03 -40.37 -42.41
N GLU A 144 -31.62 -41.17 -41.42
CA GLU A 144 -31.84 -42.62 -41.40
C GLU A 144 -33.34 -42.96 -41.39
N LEU A 145 -34.13 -42.23 -40.61
CA LEU A 145 -35.60 -42.35 -40.61
C LEU A 145 -36.23 -41.91 -41.95
N ALA A 146 -35.68 -40.88 -42.60
CA ALA A 146 -36.16 -40.42 -43.90
C ALA A 146 -35.78 -41.37 -45.07
N HIS A 147 -34.59 -41.99 -45.03
CA HIS A 147 -34.13 -42.94 -46.05
C HIS A 147 -34.71 -44.36 -45.86
N GLY A 148 -35.11 -44.74 -44.64
CA GLY A 148 -35.86 -45.97 -44.37
C GLY A 148 -37.25 -46.03 -45.02
N GLY A 149 -37.70 -44.95 -45.67
CA GLY A 149 -38.96 -44.87 -46.41
C GLY A 149 -38.89 -45.29 -47.89
N SER A 150 -37.71 -45.61 -48.46
CA SER A 150 -37.60 -45.97 -49.88
C SER A 150 -36.57 -47.06 -50.13
N GLY A 151 -36.97 -48.32 -49.95
CA GLY A 151 -36.16 -49.49 -50.28
C GLY A 151 -36.56 -50.70 -49.47
N GLY A 152 -37.42 -51.56 -50.02
CA GLY A 152 -37.89 -52.76 -49.36
C GLY A 152 -36.77 -53.74 -49.03
N GLY A 153 -36.95 -54.46 -47.91
CA GLY A 153 -36.24 -55.71 -47.61
C GLY A 153 -35.21 -55.62 -46.50
N GLY A 154 -35.69 -55.77 -45.26
CA GLY A 154 -35.03 -56.45 -44.14
C GLY A 154 -33.51 -56.31 -43.92
N SER A 155 -33.13 -55.50 -42.93
CA SER A 155 -32.38 -55.97 -41.75
C SER A 155 -32.19 -54.80 -40.79
N SER A 156 -32.56 -55.04 -39.53
CA SER A 156 -32.53 -54.10 -38.41
C SER A 156 -31.13 -53.48 -38.22
N ALA A 157 -30.98 -52.21 -38.57
CA ALA A 157 -29.92 -51.36 -38.04
C ALA A 157 -30.53 -50.57 -36.88
N ALA A 158 -30.77 -51.25 -35.75
CA ALA A 158 -31.06 -50.57 -34.50
C ALA A 158 -29.78 -49.83 -34.09
N VAL A 159 -29.84 -48.50 -33.99
CA VAL A 159 -28.81 -47.71 -33.31
C VAL A 159 -28.55 -48.38 -31.96
N PRO A 160 -27.31 -48.79 -31.64
CA PRO A 160 -27.04 -49.55 -30.43
C PRO A 160 -27.52 -48.74 -29.22
N TYR A 161 -28.40 -49.34 -28.43
CA TYR A 161 -28.93 -48.78 -27.17
C TYR A 161 -27.81 -48.22 -26.25
N ALA A 162 -26.57 -48.72 -26.39
CA ALA A 162 -25.38 -48.21 -25.75
C ALA A 162 -25.03 -46.75 -26.11
N GLU A 163 -25.21 -46.31 -27.37
CA GLU A 163 -24.96 -44.92 -27.78
C GLU A 163 -26.04 -43.96 -27.26
N GLN A 164 -27.29 -44.43 -27.21
CA GLN A 164 -28.40 -43.67 -26.65
C GLN A 164 -28.28 -43.51 -25.12
N GLN A 165 -27.76 -44.53 -24.42
CA GLN A 165 -27.45 -44.44 -22.98
C GLN A 165 -26.28 -43.51 -22.67
N LEU A 166 -25.26 -43.45 -23.54
CA LEU A 166 -24.12 -42.54 -23.35
C LEU A 166 -24.54 -41.06 -23.45
N MET A 167 -25.46 -40.74 -24.37
CA MET A 167 -26.01 -39.38 -24.53
C MET A 167 -26.85 -38.92 -23.32
N LEU A 168 -27.55 -39.84 -22.64
CA LEU A 168 -28.38 -39.52 -21.46
C LEU A 168 -27.58 -39.42 -20.15
N GLN A 169 -26.39 -40.02 -20.08
CA GLN A 169 -25.53 -39.92 -18.89
C GLN A 169 -24.77 -38.58 -18.82
N ASN A 170 -24.39 -37.99 -19.96
CA ASN A 170 -23.61 -36.75 -20.00
C ASN A 170 -24.43 -35.46 -19.81
N THR A 171 -25.73 -35.49 -20.10
CA THR A 171 -26.61 -34.33 -19.90
C THR A 171 -26.93 -34.07 -18.41
N ASN A 172 -26.87 -35.11 -17.56
CA ASN A 172 -27.22 -35.03 -16.14
C ASN A 172 -26.12 -34.46 -15.23
N THR A 173 -24.87 -34.39 -15.67
CA THR A 173 -23.77 -33.80 -14.88
C THR A 173 -23.68 -32.27 -15.03
N ASN A 174 -24.42 -31.69 -15.99
CA ASN A 174 -24.21 -30.32 -16.48
C ASN A 174 -25.19 -29.27 -15.90
N THR A 175 -26.21 -29.68 -15.15
CA THR A 175 -27.22 -28.74 -14.60
C THR A 175 -26.90 -28.27 -13.17
N ASN A 176 -26.01 -28.94 -12.44
CA ASN A 176 -25.73 -28.64 -11.03
C ASN A 176 -24.63 -27.58 -10.76
N GLN A 177 -24.04 -26.95 -11.79
CA GLN A 177 -22.98 -25.93 -11.61
C GLN A 177 -23.33 -24.50 -12.03
N ARG A 178 -24.54 -24.24 -12.54
CA ARG A 178 -25.02 -22.84 -12.72
C ARG A 178 -25.47 -22.24 -11.39
N ARG A 179 -24.53 -21.93 -10.49
CA ARG A 179 -24.79 -20.99 -9.39
C ARG A 179 -24.75 -19.57 -9.96
N PRO A 180 -25.72 -18.68 -9.68
CA PRO A 180 -25.67 -17.30 -10.16
C PRO A 180 -24.39 -16.64 -9.64
N ALA A 181 -23.80 -15.76 -10.45
CA ALA A 181 -22.62 -14.98 -10.09
C ALA A 181 -22.89 -14.18 -8.79
N GLU A 182 -22.39 -14.66 -7.65
CA GLU A 182 -22.26 -13.82 -6.47
C GLU A 182 -21.22 -12.74 -6.80
N GLN A 183 -21.68 -11.49 -6.77
CA GLN A 183 -20.80 -10.33 -6.91
C GLN A 183 -19.69 -10.42 -5.86
N PRO A 184 -18.42 -10.16 -6.22
CA PRO A 184 -17.35 -10.17 -5.24
C PRO A 184 -17.60 -9.05 -4.23
N HIS A 185 -17.87 -9.42 -2.98
CA HIS A 185 -17.89 -8.48 -1.85
C HIS A 185 -16.47 -7.93 -1.67
N ILE A 186 -16.25 -6.71 -2.13
CA ILE A 186 -15.05 -5.92 -1.83
C ILE A 186 -15.14 -5.61 -0.32
N PRO A 187 -14.20 -6.05 0.53
CA PRO A 187 -14.18 -5.60 1.91
C PRO A 187 -13.97 -4.08 1.89
N ASN A 188 -14.91 -3.33 2.46
CA ASN A 188 -14.79 -1.88 2.64
C ASN A 188 -13.42 -1.57 3.25
N ALA A 189 -12.74 -0.59 2.66
CA ALA A 189 -11.63 0.08 3.30
C ALA A 189 -12.20 0.90 4.45
N ASP A 190 -12.41 0.26 5.60
CA ASP A 190 -12.84 0.96 6.80
C ASP A 190 -11.77 1.98 7.21
N HIS A 191 -12.29 3.18 7.43
CA HIS A 191 -11.63 4.39 7.88
C HIS A 191 -10.48 4.15 8.87
N ALA A 192 -9.25 4.42 8.44
CA ALA A 192 -8.26 4.95 9.36
C ALA A 192 -8.70 6.39 9.68
N SER A 193 -9.52 6.51 10.72
CA SER A 193 -9.90 7.78 11.33
C SER A 193 -8.63 8.58 11.57
N ALA A 194 -8.58 9.75 10.95
CA ALA A 194 -7.83 10.86 11.47
C ALA A 194 -8.29 11.10 12.91
N THR A 195 -7.35 11.20 13.82
CA THR A 195 -7.53 12.01 15.02
C THR A 195 -6.24 12.76 15.29
N ALA A 196 -6.45 14.07 15.41
CA ALA A 196 -5.50 15.09 15.80
C ALA A 196 -5.08 14.96 17.27
#